data_AF-A0A0G0G8H0-F1
#
_entry.id   AF-A0A0G0G8H0-F1
#
_cell.length_a   1.000
_cell.length_b   1.000
_cell.length_c   1.000
_cell.angle_alpha   90.00
_cell.angle_beta   90.00
_cell.angle_gamma   90.00
#
_symmetry.space_group_name_H-M   'P 1'
#
loop_
_entity.id
_entity.type
_entity.pdbx_description
1 polymer ?
#
loop_
_entity_poly.entity_id
_entity_poly.type
_entity_poly.pdbx_seq_one_letter_code
_entity_poly.pdbx_strand_id
1 'polypeptide(L)'
;MKKSIKSAFHNLGLRTWIEINQRALKNNYKIFRNLIGRKRLLMAVVKSNAYGHGLIDFSRSVEKLGIDWFGVDSIVEAENLRKNGIKKPILVLGYTLLDKINEAVKNNISLTVADFATLKKIKIINNNKEIKIHLKGKEFILIFLRLRIRRFRPRQCVKLKNLKKQSIFWNQPDLKKS
;
A
#
# COMPACT_ATOMS: atom_id res chain seq x y z
N MET A 1 -32.26 -7.20 2.28
CA MET A 1 -30.86 -7.45 2.70
C MET A 1 -30.38 -6.59 3.88
N LYS A 2 -30.65 -5.27 3.97
CA LYS A 2 -30.19 -4.41 5.10
C LYS A 2 -30.75 -4.78 6.49
N LYS A 3 -31.97 -5.34 6.57
CA LYS A 3 -32.61 -5.69 7.85
C LYS A 3 -31.93 -6.85 8.60
N SER A 4 -31.35 -7.85 7.89
CA SER A 4 -30.80 -9.04 8.56
C SER A 4 -29.42 -8.82 9.19
N ILE A 5 -28.63 -7.89 8.65
CA ILE A 5 -27.29 -7.58 9.18
C ILE A 5 -27.40 -6.82 10.51
N LYS A 6 -28.31 -5.83 10.60
CA LYS A 6 -28.58 -5.12 11.87
C LYS A 6 -29.06 -6.05 12.97
N SER A 7 -29.93 -7.01 12.64
CA SER A 7 -30.40 -8.04 13.58
C SER A 7 -29.25 -8.92 14.08
N ALA A 8 -28.35 -9.36 13.19
CA ALA A 8 -27.21 -10.18 13.56
C ALA A 8 -26.23 -9.45 14.52
N PHE A 9 -25.94 -8.16 14.26
CA PHE A 9 -25.06 -7.37 15.13
C PHE A 9 -25.67 -7.04 16.49
N HIS A 10 -26.98 -6.79 16.53
CA HIS A 10 -27.70 -6.58 17.79
C HIS A 10 -27.67 -7.84 18.67
N ASN A 11 -27.81 -9.02 18.08
CA ASN A 11 -27.73 -10.30 18.80
C ASN A 11 -26.32 -10.61 19.32
N LEU A 12 -25.28 -9.99 18.75
CA LEU A 12 -23.90 -10.06 19.24
C LEU A 12 -23.58 -9.00 20.31
N GLY A 13 -24.56 -8.20 20.76
CA GLY A 13 -24.38 -7.13 21.75
C GLY A 13 -23.60 -5.92 21.23
N LEU A 14 -23.33 -5.85 19.92
CA LEU A 14 -22.54 -4.78 19.31
C LEU A 14 -23.42 -3.58 18.96
N ARG A 15 -23.07 -2.41 19.50
CA ARG A 15 -23.79 -1.14 19.26
C ARG A 15 -23.23 -0.31 18.11
N THR A 16 -21.98 -0.56 17.72
CA THR A 16 -21.26 0.21 16.71
C THR A 16 -20.68 -0.73 15.65
N TRP A 17 -20.87 -0.42 14.37
CA TRP A 17 -20.32 -1.17 13.25
C TRP A 17 -19.93 -0.24 12.11
N ILE A 18 -19.08 -0.75 11.21
CA ILE A 18 -18.69 -0.08 9.97
C ILE A 18 -19.21 -0.91 8.80
N GLU A 19 -19.92 -0.27 7.87
CA GLU A 19 -20.41 -0.92 6.65
C GLU A 19 -19.57 -0.49 5.44
N ILE A 20 -18.91 -1.46 4.79
CA ILE A 20 -18.16 -1.22 3.56
C ILE A 20 -19.07 -1.41 2.36
N ASN A 21 -19.36 -0.32 1.63
CA ASN A 21 -20.16 -0.40 0.42
C ASN A 21 -19.34 -0.95 -0.76
N GLN A 22 -19.54 -2.24 -1.06
CA GLN A 22 -18.86 -2.94 -2.15
C GLN A 22 -19.15 -2.34 -3.54
N ARG A 23 -20.32 -1.73 -3.76
CA ARG A 23 -20.64 -1.05 -5.03
C ARG A 23 -19.80 0.21 -5.19
N ALA A 24 -19.68 1.00 -4.13
CA ALA A 24 -18.84 2.20 -4.12
C ALA A 24 -17.37 1.84 -4.36
N LEU A 25 -16.87 0.79 -3.68
CA LEU A 25 -15.51 0.30 -3.87
C LEU A 25 -15.23 -0.13 -5.31
N LYS A 26 -16.15 -0.91 -5.91
CA LYS A 26 -16.07 -1.35 -7.31
C LYS A 26 -16.10 -0.17 -8.29
N ASN A 27 -16.93 0.84 -8.02
CA ASN A 27 -17.02 2.03 -8.86
C ASN A 27 -15.70 2.82 -8.83
N ASN A 28 -15.17 3.07 -7.63
CA ASN A 28 -13.89 3.78 -7.45
C ASN A 28 -12.75 3.05 -8.15
N TYR A 29 -12.65 1.73 -7.98
CA TYR A 29 -11.68 0.92 -8.70
C TYR A 29 -11.78 1.10 -10.22
N LYS A 30 -12.99 1.03 -10.79
CA LYS A 30 -13.20 1.21 -12.24
C LYS A 30 -12.76 2.58 -12.71
N ILE A 31 -13.10 3.63 -11.98
CA ILE A 31 -12.71 5.01 -12.31
C ILE A 31 -11.18 5.09 -12.37
N PHE A 32 -10.48 4.68 -11.32
CA PHE A 32 -9.01 4.72 -11.33
C PHE A 32 -8.40 3.85 -12.41
N ARG A 33 -8.91 2.63 -12.60
CA ARG A 33 -8.40 1.70 -13.61
C ARG A 33 -8.59 2.26 -15.03
N ASN A 34 -9.70 2.94 -15.31
CA ASN A 34 -9.94 3.58 -16.59
C ASN A 34 -9.02 4.79 -16.79
N LEU A 35 -8.84 5.63 -15.75
CA LEU A 35 -7.97 6.80 -15.81
C LEU A 35 -6.51 6.44 -16.08
N ILE A 36 -5.98 5.42 -15.40
CA ILE A 36 -4.57 5.03 -15.57
C ILE A 36 -4.35 4.05 -16.74
N GLY A 37 -5.40 3.40 -17.23
CA GLY A 37 -5.33 2.37 -18.25
C GLY A 37 -4.70 1.04 -17.79
N ARG A 38 -4.87 -0.02 -18.58
CA ARG A 38 -4.43 -1.38 -18.23
C ARG A 38 -2.91 -1.60 -18.23
N LYS A 39 -2.14 -0.73 -18.90
CA LYS A 39 -0.68 -0.83 -18.97
C LYS A 39 0.03 -0.36 -17.69
N ARG A 40 -0.69 0.32 -16.79
CA ARG A 40 -0.15 0.90 -15.55
C ARG A 40 -0.66 0.11 -14.35
N LEU A 41 0.21 -0.03 -13.34
CA LEU A 41 -0.13 -0.71 -12.10
C LEU A 41 -0.91 0.22 -11.18
N LEU A 42 -1.90 -0.32 -10.48
CA LEU A 42 -2.69 0.38 -9.47
C LEU A 42 -2.37 -0.21 -8.09
N MET A 43 -2.04 0.67 -7.15
CA MET A 43 -1.76 0.31 -5.76
C MET A 43 -2.91 0.78 -4.86
N ALA A 44 -3.42 -0.10 -4.01
CA ALA A 44 -4.31 0.29 -2.92
C ALA A 44 -3.48 0.58 -1.68
N VAL A 45 -3.52 1.82 -1.21
CA VAL A 45 -2.88 2.21 0.05
C VAL A 45 -3.87 1.90 1.18
N VAL A 46 -3.53 0.94 2.03
CA VAL A 46 -4.39 0.38 3.10
C VAL A 46 -3.81 0.60 4.50
N LYS A 47 -3.03 1.67 4.67
CA LYS A 47 -2.44 2.04 5.95
C LYS A 47 -3.46 2.41 7.03
N SER A 48 -3.01 2.42 8.27
CA SER A 48 -3.80 2.78 9.45
C SER A 48 -5.10 1.97 9.52
N ASN A 49 -4.96 0.64 9.40
CA ASN A 49 -6.10 -0.28 9.36
C ASN A 49 -7.10 -0.01 8.21
N ALA A 50 -6.59 0.23 7.00
CA ALA A 50 -7.37 0.67 5.85
C ALA A 50 -8.23 1.92 6.15
N TYR A 51 -7.66 2.92 6.82
CA TYR A 51 -8.38 4.13 7.25
C TYR A 51 -9.61 3.81 8.11
N GLY A 52 -9.52 2.80 8.97
CA GLY A 52 -10.62 2.35 9.82
C GLY A 52 -11.61 1.39 9.16
N HIS A 53 -11.46 1.06 7.87
CA HIS A 53 -12.36 0.13 7.18
C HIS A 53 -12.06 -1.34 7.48
N GLY A 54 -11.01 -1.63 8.25
CA GLY A 54 -10.57 -3.00 8.53
C GLY A 54 -9.58 -3.49 7.48
N LEU A 55 -8.33 -3.69 7.91
CA LEU A 55 -7.19 -3.97 7.05
C LEU A 55 -7.43 -5.19 6.14
N ILE A 56 -7.93 -6.28 6.72
CA ILE A 56 -8.03 -7.57 6.02
C ILE A 56 -9.21 -7.59 5.06
N ASP A 57 -10.41 -7.25 5.53
CA ASP A 57 -11.64 -7.33 4.73
C ASP A 57 -11.62 -6.34 3.56
N PHE A 58 -11.12 -5.12 3.81
CA PHE A 58 -10.93 -4.14 2.76
C PHE A 58 -9.90 -4.63 1.73
N SER A 59 -8.75 -5.13 2.18
CA SER A 59 -7.69 -5.62 1.29
C SER A 59 -8.15 -6.78 0.42
N ARG A 60 -8.87 -7.75 0.98
CA ARG A 60 -9.47 -8.86 0.21
C ARG A 60 -10.49 -8.35 -0.81
N SER A 61 -11.29 -7.35 -0.43
CA SER A 61 -12.29 -6.76 -1.34
C SER A 61 -11.62 -6.10 -2.56
N VAL A 62 -10.58 -5.30 -2.35
CA VAL A 62 -9.84 -4.67 -3.47
C VAL A 62 -8.96 -5.66 -4.24
N GLU A 63 -8.46 -6.71 -3.60
CA GLU A 63 -7.73 -7.79 -4.28
C GLU A 63 -8.61 -8.48 -5.32
N LYS A 64 -9.86 -8.81 -4.95
CA LYS A 64 -10.87 -9.40 -5.86
C LYS A 64 -11.21 -8.49 -7.04
N LEU A 65 -11.09 -7.17 -6.88
CA LEU A 65 -11.31 -6.21 -7.96
C LEU A 65 -10.14 -6.16 -8.95
N GLY A 66 -8.99 -6.74 -8.62
CA GLY A 66 -7.81 -6.75 -9.49
C GLY A 66 -6.88 -5.56 -9.23
N ILE A 67 -6.62 -5.25 -7.96
CA ILE A 67 -5.50 -4.38 -7.58
C ILE A 67 -4.17 -5.08 -7.87
N ASP A 68 -3.15 -4.31 -8.21
CA ASP A 68 -1.84 -4.85 -8.54
C ASP A 68 -0.91 -4.89 -7.33
N TRP A 69 -1.00 -3.90 -6.44
CA TRP A 69 -0.12 -3.71 -5.29
C TRP A 69 -0.88 -3.23 -4.05
N PHE A 70 -0.29 -3.45 -2.88
CA PHE A 70 -0.69 -2.83 -1.63
C PHE A 70 0.40 -1.90 -1.10
N GLY A 71 -0.01 -0.74 -0.58
CA GLY A 71 0.83 0.17 0.20
C GLY A 71 0.37 0.19 1.65
N VAL A 72 1.29 0.01 2.60
CA VAL A 72 1.01 0.11 4.05
C VAL A 72 1.97 1.08 4.69
N ASP A 73 1.68 1.52 5.93
CA ASP A 73 2.57 2.44 6.62
C ASP A 73 3.69 1.72 7.38
N SER A 74 3.39 0.54 7.95
CA SER A 74 4.34 -0.23 8.75
C SER A 74 4.56 -1.65 8.26
N ILE A 75 5.69 -2.24 8.66
CA ILE A 75 5.95 -3.67 8.42
C ILE A 75 4.93 -4.57 9.13
N VAL A 76 4.44 -4.17 10.30
CA VAL A 76 3.45 -4.93 11.07
C VAL A 76 2.16 -5.10 10.28
N GLU A 77 1.69 -4.05 9.61
CA GLU A 77 0.53 -4.13 8.71
C GLU A 77 0.80 -5.06 7.53
N ALA A 78 1.99 -4.98 6.91
CA ALA A 78 2.37 -5.85 5.79
C ALA A 78 2.40 -7.33 6.21
N GLU A 79 2.96 -7.64 7.37
CA GLU A 79 2.97 -8.99 7.91
C GLU A 79 1.57 -9.49 8.23
N ASN A 80 0.70 -8.63 8.76
CA ASN A 80 -0.68 -8.99 9.03
C ASN A 80 -1.42 -9.36 7.74
N LEU A 81 -1.21 -8.61 6.65
CA LEU A 81 -1.74 -8.96 5.33
C LEU A 81 -1.20 -10.31 4.83
N ARG A 82 0.10 -10.59 5.03
CA ARG A 82 0.73 -11.86 4.64
C ARG A 82 0.16 -13.05 5.42
N LYS A 83 0.04 -12.93 6.75
CA LYS A 83 -0.58 -13.95 7.62
C LYS A 83 -2.01 -14.29 7.20
N ASN A 84 -2.72 -13.30 6.64
CA ASN A 84 -4.10 -13.45 6.16
C ASN A 84 -4.22 -13.85 4.67
N GLY A 85 -3.11 -14.26 4.05
CA GLY A 85 -3.10 -14.88 2.73
C GLY A 85 -3.03 -13.91 1.55
N ILE A 86 -2.82 -12.61 1.77
CA ILE A 86 -2.61 -11.66 0.68
C ILE A 86 -1.28 -11.97 -0.01
N LYS A 87 -1.33 -12.31 -1.30
CA LYS A 87 -0.15 -12.70 -2.10
C LYS A 87 0.35 -11.59 -3.01
N LYS A 88 -0.44 -10.54 -3.25
CA LYS A 88 -0.03 -9.39 -4.07
C LYS A 88 1.22 -8.71 -3.48
N PRO A 89 2.05 -8.06 -4.30
CA PRO A 89 3.16 -7.24 -3.82
C PRO A 89 2.71 -6.21 -2.78
N ILE A 90 3.48 -6.09 -1.70
CA ILE A 90 3.25 -5.11 -0.63
C ILE A 90 4.47 -4.20 -0.55
N LEU A 91 4.24 -2.90 -0.43
CA LEU A 91 5.25 -1.88 -0.17
C LEU A 91 4.95 -1.20 1.17
N VAL A 92 5.95 -1.19 2.07
CA VAL A 92 5.95 -0.35 3.27
C VAL A 92 6.40 1.04 2.85
N LEU A 93 5.52 2.02 3.03
CA LEU A 93 5.74 3.43 2.67
C LEU A 93 6.45 4.21 3.78
N GLY A 94 6.27 3.78 5.02
CA GLY A 94 6.92 4.35 6.19
C GLY A 94 8.34 3.83 6.41
N TYR A 95 8.98 4.34 7.46
CA TYR A 95 10.30 3.90 7.86
C TYR A 95 10.25 2.49 8.46
N THR A 96 11.23 1.65 8.11
CA THR A 96 11.36 0.30 8.66
C THR A 96 12.64 0.21 9.47
N LEU A 97 12.51 -0.27 10.71
CA LEU A 97 13.66 -0.49 11.59
C LEU A 97 14.60 -1.56 11.01
N LEU A 98 15.89 -1.43 11.31
CA LEU A 98 16.93 -2.29 10.73
C LEU A 98 16.85 -3.75 11.20
N ASP A 99 16.37 -3.98 12.41
CA ASP A 99 16.09 -5.31 12.95
C ASP A 99 14.97 -6.03 12.19
N LYS A 100 14.06 -5.29 11.56
CA LYS A 100 12.90 -5.79 10.79
C LYS A 100 13.20 -6.14 9.33
N ILE A 101 14.43 -5.96 8.88
CA ILE A 101 14.82 -6.20 7.49
C ILE A 101 14.73 -7.70 7.13
N ASN A 102 15.12 -8.59 8.05
CA ASN A 102 15.09 -10.03 7.83
C ASN A 102 13.65 -10.54 7.69
N GLU A 103 12.73 -10.03 8.50
CA GLU A 103 11.31 -10.34 8.42
C GLU A 103 10.71 -9.83 7.10
N ALA A 104 11.07 -8.63 6.65
CA ALA A 104 10.62 -8.10 5.36
C ALA A 104 11.04 -9.02 4.20
N VAL A 105 12.27 -9.53 4.24
CA VAL A 105 12.79 -10.46 3.23
C VAL A 105 12.07 -11.80 3.29
N LYS A 106 11.94 -12.38 4.49
CA LYS A 106 11.22 -13.64 4.71
C LYS A 106 9.79 -13.58 4.18
N ASN A 107 9.11 -12.47 4.39
CA ASN A 107 7.71 -12.27 4.01
C ASN A 107 7.52 -11.65 2.61
N ASN A 108 8.59 -11.48 1.84
CA ASN A 108 8.57 -10.90 0.49
C ASN A 108 7.84 -9.54 0.45
N ILE A 109 8.24 -8.65 1.37
CA ILE A 109 7.73 -7.29 1.55
C ILE A 109 8.76 -6.31 0.97
N SER A 110 8.27 -5.35 0.19
CA SER A 110 9.12 -4.28 -0.36
C SER A 110 9.20 -3.12 0.64
N LEU A 111 10.37 -2.51 0.77
CA LEU A 111 10.61 -1.43 1.73
C LEU A 111 10.91 -0.11 1.03
N THR A 112 10.47 1.00 1.61
CA THR A 112 10.86 2.33 1.18
C THR A 112 12.11 2.79 1.95
N VAL A 113 13.11 3.30 1.23
CA VAL A 113 14.37 3.81 1.80
C VAL A 113 14.58 5.24 1.31
N ALA A 114 14.81 6.17 2.22
CA ALA A 114 14.92 7.61 1.91
C ALA A 114 16.38 8.09 1.75
N ASP A 115 17.36 7.30 2.17
CA ASP A 115 18.76 7.73 2.21
C ASP A 115 19.74 6.58 1.94
N PHE A 116 20.93 6.93 1.44
CA PHE A 116 21.98 5.98 1.10
C PHE A 116 22.61 5.30 2.33
N ALA A 117 22.60 5.94 3.51
CA ALA A 117 23.19 5.36 4.71
C ALA A 117 22.38 4.14 5.17
N THR A 118 21.04 4.27 5.21
CA THR A 118 20.11 3.17 5.46
C THR A 118 20.27 2.07 4.42
N LEU A 119 20.38 2.40 3.13
CA LEU A 119 20.61 1.41 2.08
C LEU A 119 21.89 0.59 2.30
N LYS A 120 23.00 1.22 2.72
CA LYS A 120 24.25 0.52 3.05
C LYS A 120 24.07 -0.41 4.24
N LYS A 121 23.39 0.03 5.30
CA LYS A 121 23.10 -0.80 6.49
C LYS A 121 22.25 -2.02 6.13
N ILE A 122 21.22 -1.85 5.31
CA ILE A 122 20.37 -2.94 4.82
C ILE A 122 21.20 -3.98 4.05
N LYS A 123 22.13 -3.52 3.18
CA LYS A 123 23.00 -4.42 2.41
C LYS A 123 23.85 -5.32 3.33
N ILE A 124 24.39 -4.75 4.41
CA ILE A 124 25.20 -5.48 5.39
C ILE A 124 24.35 -6.51 6.14
N ILE A 125 23.21 -6.09 6.68
CA ILE A 125 22.32 -6.95 7.49
C ILE A 125 21.77 -8.12 6.70
N ASN A 126 21.46 -7.91 5.43
CA ASN A 126 20.75 -8.89 4.62
C ASN A 126 21.65 -10.00 4.05
N ASN A 127 22.96 -10.03 4.35
CA ASN A 127 23.92 -11.02 3.85
C ASN A 127 23.76 -11.33 2.34
N ASN A 128 23.60 -10.28 1.51
CA ASN A 128 23.36 -10.37 0.06
C ASN A 128 22.08 -11.11 -0.41
N LYS A 129 21.09 -11.37 0.46
CA LYS A 129 19.78 -11.85 0.01
C LYS A 129 19.06 -10.78 -0.82
N GLU A 130 18.17 -11.19 -1.74
CA GLU A 130 17.42 -10.25 -2.58
C GLU A 130 16.33 -9.57 -1.74
N ILE A 131 16.46 -8.25 -1.52
CA ILE A 131 15.42 -7.41 -0.92
C ILE A 131 14.91 -6.40 -1.95
N LYS A 132 13.60 -6.17 -1.94
CA LYS A 132 12.93 -5.19 -2.82
C LYS A 132 12.91 -3.84 -2.13
N ILE A 133 13.61 -2.85 -2.69
CA ILE A 133 13.74 -1.52 -2.11
C ILE A 133 13.19 -0.47 -3.07
N HIS A 134 12.46 0.50 -2.55
CA HIS A 134 11.98 1.65 -3.28
C HIS A 134 12.64 2.89 -2.72
N LEU A 135 13.35 3.65 -3.55
CA LEU A 135 13.99 4.87 -3.09
C LEU A 135 12.98 6.02 -3.09
N LYS A 136 12.89 6.71 -1.96
CA LYS A 136 12.07 7.91 -1.78
C LYS A 136 12.98 9.13 -1.82
N GLY A 137 12.89 9.91 -2.89
CA GLY A 137 13.60 11.19 -3.00
C GLY A 137 12.84 12.32 -2.32
N LYS A 138 13.54 13.38 -1.90
CA LYS A 138 12.92 14.61 -1.36
C LYS A 138 12.12 15.39 -2.43
N GLU A 139 12.48 15.26 -3.70
CA GLU A 139 11.83 15.93 -4.84
C GLU A 139 11.11 14.96 -5.80
N PHE A 140 11.32 13.65 -5.63
CA PHE A 140 10.87 12.63 -6.57
C PHE A 140 9.88 11.65 -5.92
N ILE A 141 8.72 11.55 -6.55
CA ILE A 141 7.72 10.49 -6.37
C ILE A 141 8.40 9.12 -6.55
N LEU A 142 8.13 8.21 -5.60
CA LEU A 142 8.46 6.77 -5.58
C LEU A 142 9.07 6.23 -6.90
N ILE A 143 10.39 6.01 -6.88
CA ILE A 143 11.09 5.31 -7.95
C ILE A 143 11.06 3.81 -7.63
N PHE A 144 10.41 3.01 -8.51
CA PHE A 144 10.41 1.56 -8.43
C PHE A 144 11.82 1.02 -8.75
N LEU A 145 12.55 0.54 -7.75
CA LEU A 145 13.89 0.01 -7.93
C LEU A 145 13.95 -1.49 -7.59
N ARG A 146 13.83 -2.37 -8.59
CA ARG A 146 14.20 -3.77 -8.37
C ARG A 146 15.73 -3.87 -8.43
N LEU A 147 16.39 -3.74 -7.28
CA LEU A 147 17.84 -3.92 -7.18
C LEU A 147 18.20 -5.41 -7.33
N ARG A 148 18.46 -5.83 -8.57
CA ARG A 148 19.40 -6.91 -8.85
C ARG A 148 20.68 -6.20 -9.31
N ILE A 149 21.78 -6.33 -8.58
CA ILE A 149 23.05 -5.65 -8.92
C ILE A 149 23.54 -6.22 -10.26
N ARG A 150 23.08 -5.64 -11.38
CA ARG A 150 23.63 -5.85 -12.73
C ARG A 150 23.09 -4.90 -13.82
N ARG A 151 21.92 -4.24 -13.68
CA ARG A 151 21.50 -3.21 -14.66
C ARG A 151 20.30 -2.35 -14.19
N PHE A 152 20.41 -1.04 -14.41
CA PHE A 152 19.44 0.01 -14.05
C PHE A 152 18.45 0.27 -15.20
N ARG A 153 17.13 0.24 -14.97
CA ARG A 153 16.09 0.76 -15.89
C ARG A 153 14.88 1.30 -15.10
N PRO A 154 14.66 2.63 -15.05
CA PRO A 154 13.47 3.20 -14.40
C PRO A 154 12.20 3.03 -15.26
N ARG A 155 11.05 2.75 -14.64
CA ARG A 155 9.71 2.85 -15.27
C ARG A 155 8.92 3.96 -14.57
N GLN A 156 8.39 4.89 -15.36
CA GLN A 156 7.85 6.20 -14.96
C GLN A 156 6.55 6.15 -14.14
N CYS A 157 6.35 7.13 -13.26
CA CYS A 157 5.09 7.46 -12.57
C CYS A 157 4.48 8.74 -13.19
N VAL A 158 3.17 8.74 -13.49
CA VAL A 158 2.46 9.88 -14.11
C VAL A 158 1.86 10.80 -13.03
N LYS A 159 2.05 12.12 -13.19
CA LYS A 159 1.45 13.18 -12.38
C LYS A 159 0.02 13.44 -12.90
N LEU A 160 -1.01 13.20 -12.10
CA LEU A 160 -2.40 13.51 -12.46
C LEU A 160 -2.73 14.95 -12.01
N LYS A 161 -2.89 15.87 -12.95
CA LYS A 161 -3.47 17.21 -12.71
C LYS A 161 -4.96 17.13 -13.07
N ASN A 162 -5.83 17.70 -12.23
CA ASN A 162 -7.28 17.89 -12.43
C ASN A 162 -8.24 16.76 -12.02
N LEU A 163 -8.16 16.26 -10.78
CA LEU A 163 -9.29 15.57 -10.14
C LEU A 163 -9.92 16.49 -9.09
N LYS A 164 -11.18 16.91 -9.32
CA LYS A 164 -11.98 17.64 -8.34
C LYS A 164 -12.08 16.80 -7.05
N LYS A 165 -11.88 17.46 -5.90
CA LYS A 165 -11.94 16.92 -4.53
C LYS A 165 -13.18 16.04 -4.31
N GLN A 166 -13.04 14.74 -4.50
CA GLN A 166 -13.77 13.72 -3.75
C GLN A 166 -12.77 12.61 -3.42
N SER A 167 -12.31 12.61 -2.17
CA SER A 167 -11.63 11.50 -1.50
C SER A 167 -10.40 10.91 -2.22
N ILE A 168 -9.39 11.75 -2.46
CA ILE A 168 -8.08 11.32 -2.95
C ILE A 168 -7.02 12.02 -2.10
N PHE A 169 -6.27 11.27 -1.30
CA PHE A 169 -5.13 11.83 -0.57
C PHE A 169 -3.82 11.47 -1.28
N TRP A 170 -3.21 12.51 -1.86
CA TRP A 170 -1.84 12.56 -2.34
C TRP A 170 -0.96 13.10 -1.21
N ASN A 171 0.24 12.54 -1.01
CA ASN A 171 1.23 13.14 -0.12
C ASN A 171 1.94 14.28 -0.87
N GLN A 172 1.38 15.49 -0.82
CA GLN A 172 2.12 16.72 -1.09
C GLN A 172 2.85 17.13 0.20
N PRO A 173 4.18 17.31 0.21
CA PRO A 173 4.82 18.07 1.27
C PRO A 173 4.39 19.53 1.13
N ASP A 174 3.80 20.06 2.21
CA ASP A 174 3.48 21.46 2.53
C ASP A 174 3.55 22.49 1.39
N LEU A 175 2.38 22.92 0.90
CA LEU A 175 2.25 24.27 0.36
C LEU A 175 2.41 25.25 1.51
N LYS A 176 3.61 25.83 1.66
CA LYS A 176 3.77 27.07 2.42
C LYS A 176 2.77 28.08 1.87
N LYS A 177 1.86 28.55 2.74
CA LYS A 177 1.05 29.74 2.49
C LYS A 177 2.02 30.92 2.33
N SER A 178 2.05 31.51 1.15
CA SER A 178 2.44 32.89 0.90
C SER A 178 1.20 33.64 0.48
#